data_AF-A0A5P9F9W0-F1
#
_entry.id   AF-A0A5P9F9W0-F1
#
_cell.length_a   1.000
_cell.length_b   1.000
_cell.length_c   1.000
_cell.angle_alpha   90.00
_cell.angle_beta   90.00
_cell.angle_gamma   90.00
#
_symmetry.space_group_name_H-M   'P 1'
#
loop_
_entity.id
_entity.type
_entity.pdbx_description
1 polymer ?
#
loop_
_entity_poly.entity_id
_entity_poly.type
_entity_poly.pdbx_seq_one_letter_code
_entity_poly.pdbx_strand_id
1 'polypeptide(L)'
;MLAIVSLIFTICEAGFIHPKIVKTSRRNATLQERFDCRVFDIDENPHLALDISQASIEVDASALNKKKLANLEDWYESDLGAMPKPVAALVAQYTSTAYDHALRRFYLKVLWFLFMALIIFVFVFLVGQNDRFRDSIVVSIVPFVPLLTWFITTIRSNDDLASDQDKTMQLMDDMWLQICRGVLKGEALKEAVRDSQDALYMRRAEGTLIFPGIYNLKRSAFEGRAARRADTFRREYATAFPVADSE
;
A
#
# COMPACT_ATOMS: atom_id res chain seq x y z
N MET A 1 5.37 -35.79 -12.20
CA MET A 1 5.18 -35.42 -10.78
C MET A 1 5.23 -33.91 -10.58
N LEU A 2 6.31 -33.21 -10.98
CA LEU A 2 6.43 -31.73 -10.85
C LEU A 2 5.25 -30.93 -11.46
N ALA A 3 4.84 -31.24 -12.70
CA ALA A 3 3.71 -30.57 -13.35
C ALA A 3 2.36 -30.76 -12.64
N ILE A 4 2.17 -31.92 -11.99
CA ILE A 4 0.96 -32.21 -11.22
C ILE A 4 0.98 -31.40 -9.92
N VAL A 5 2.14 -31.34 -9.25
CA VAL A 5 2.31 -30.53 -8.04
C VAL A 5 2.11 -29.04 -8.34
N SER A 6 2.65 -28.52 -9.45
CA SER A 6 2.44 -27.12 -9.84
C SER A 6 0.98 -26.83 -10.14
N LEU A 7 0.28 -27.74 -10.82
CA LEU A 7 -1.14 -27.60 -11.11
C LEU A 7 -2.00 -27.58 -9.84
N ILE A 8 -1.75 -28.52 -8.91
CA ILE A 8 -2.45 -28.56 -7.61
C ILE A 8 -2.20 -27.26 -6.86
N PHE A 9 -0.95 -26.78 -6.82
CA PHE A 9 -0.61 -25.53 -6.18
C PHE A 9 -1.38 -24.35 -6.77
N THR A 10 -1.43 -24.21 -8.10
CA THR A 10 -2.18 -23.15 -8.79
C THR A 10 -3.68 -23.21 -8.47
N ILE A 11 -4.27 -24.40 -8.45
CA ILE A 11 -5.70 -24.56 -8.11
C ILE A 11 -5.95 -24.17 -6.65
N CYS A 12 -5.09 -24.60 -5.72
CA CYS A 12 -5.20 -24.23 -4.31
C CYS A 12 -5.02 -22.73 -4.08
N GLU A 13 -4.07 -22.11 -4.78
CA GLU A 13 -3.79 -20.68 -4.70
C GLU A 13 -4.98 -19.85 -5.18
N ALA A 14 -5.48 -20.14 -6.39
CA ALA A 14 -6.63 -19.45 -6.96
C ALA A 14 -7.94 -19.70 -6.17
N GLY A 15 -8.16 -20.93 -5.69
CA GLY A 15 -9.41 -21.33 -5.04
C GLY A 15 -9.54 -20.91 -3.57
N PHE A 16 -8.43 -20.84 -2.82
CA PHE A 16 -8.49 -20.66 -1.37
C PHE A 16 -7.63 -19.52 -0.84
N ILE A 17 -6.43 -19.34 -1.39
CA ILE A 17 -5.48 -18.34 -0.88
C ILE A 17 -5.91 -16.95 -1.35
N HIS A 18 -6.13 -16.79 -2.65
CA HIS A 18 -6.48 -15.50 -3.24
C HIS A 18 -7.79 -14.92 -2.66
N PRO A 19 -8.91 -15.67 -2.50
CA PRO A 19 -10.12 -15.13 -1.89
C PRO A 19 -9.94 -14.69 -0.43
N LYS A 20 -9.14 -15.42 0.35
CA LYS A 20 -8.82 -15.04 1.73
C LYS A 20 -8.00 -13.76 1.79
N ILE A 21 -7.04 -13.59 0.88
CA ILE A 21 -6.26 -12.36 0.72
C ILE A 21 -7.20 -11.18 0.46
N VAL A 22 -8.07 -11.27 -0.55
CA VAL A 22 -9.00 -10.18 -0.92
C VAL A 22 -9.91 -9.82 0.25
N LYS A 23 -10.52 -10.83 0.90
CA LYS A 23 -11.40 -10.60 2.06
C LYS A 23 -10.69 -9.89 3.21
N THR A 24 -9.44 -10.30 3.49
CA THR A 24 -8.64 -9.70 4.57
C THR A 24 -8.21 -8.28 4.21
N SER A 25 -7.82 -8.03 2.95
CA SER A 25 -7.43 -6.70 2.48
C SER A 25 -8.57 -5.70 2.62
N ARG A 26 -9.78 -6.06 2.19
CA ARG A 26 -10.98 -5.22 2.34
C ARG A 26 -11.31 -4.90 3.79
N ARG A 27 -11.23 -5.92 4.66
CA ARG A 27 -11.45 -5.74 6.09
C ARG A 27 -10.42 -4.78 6.71
N ASN A 28 -9.14 -4.95 6.40
CA ASN A 28 -8.07 -4.07 6.89
C ASN A 28 -8.22 -2.64 6.36
N ALA A 29 -8.56 -2.49 5.08
CA ALA A 29 -8.84 -1.19 4.48
C ALA A 29 -10.01 -0.49 5.17
N THR A 30 -11.07 -1.24 5.53
CA THR A 30 -12.22 -0.71 6.28
C THR A 30 -11.84 -0.26 7.70
N LEU A 31 -11.02 -1.05 8.41
CA LEU A 31 -10.55 -0.66 9.75
C LEU A 31 -9.72 0.62 9.69
N GLN A 32 -8.81 0.70 8.71
CA GLN A 32 -7.99 1.88 8.51
C GLN A 32 -8.82 3.10 8.09
N GLU A 33 -9.81 2.92 7.23
CA GLU A 33 -10.76 3.97 6.84
C GLU A 33 -11.48 4.57 8.03
N ARG A 34 -12.09 3.72 8.88
CA ARG A 34 -12.78 4.17 10.09
C ARG A 34 -11.83 4.86 11.06
N PHE A 35 -10.59 4.39 11.16
CA PHE A 35 -9.56 5.06 11.97
C PHE A 35 -9.22 6.44 11.42
N ASP A 36 -8.88 6.54 10.14
CA ASP A 36 -8.51 7.79 9.47
C ASP A 36 -9.66 8.82 9.55
N CYS A 37 -10.89 8.41 9.26
CA CYS A 37 -12.08 9.27 9.35
C CYS A 37 -12.31 9.80 10.76
N ARG A 38 -12.13 8.97 11.80
CA ARG A 38 -12.28 9.41 13.20
C ARG A 38 -11.17 10.33 13.66
N VAL A 39 -9.92 10.07 13.26
CA VAL A 39 -8.76 10.90 13.62
C VAL A 39 -8.89 12.29 13.01
N PHE A 40 -9.31 12.36 11.74
CA PHE A 40 -9.35 13.61 10.98
C PHE A 40 -10.73 14.24 10.85
N ASP A 41 -11.76 13.65 11.45
CA ASP A 41 -13.14 14.18 11.41
C ASP A 41 -13.67 14.29 9.98
N ILE A 42 -13.42 13.24 9.20
CA ILE A 42 -13.90 13.08 7.83
C ILE A 42 -15.16 12.23 7.87
N ASP A 43 -16.18 12.60 7.11
CA ASP A 43 -17.40 11.81 7.00
C ASP A 43 -17.10 10.42 6.40
N GLU A 44 -17.65 9.38 7.03
CA GLU A 44 -17.56 8.01 6.53
C GLU A 44 -18.47 7.83 5.31
N ASN A 45 -17.96 7.17 4.26
CA ASN A 45 -18.78 6.78 3.11
C ASN A 45 -19.47 5.43 3.39
N PRO A 46 -20.80 5.41 3.63
CA PRO A 46 -21.52 4.19 4.05
C PRO A 46 -21.61 3.12 2.94
N HIS A 47 -21.31 3.49 1.70
CA HIS A 47 -21.39 2.59 0.55
C HIS A 47 -20.06 1.91 0.21
N LEU A 48 -18.96 2.35 0.83
CA LEU A 48 -17.60 1.94 0.48
C LEU A 48 -17.05 0.91 1.46
N ALA A 49 -17.14 1.23 2.75
CA ALA A 49 -16.59 0.45 3.86
C ALA A 49 -17.50 -0.72 4.25
N LEU A 50 -16.90 -1.85 4.63
CA LEU A 50 -17.67 -2.96 5.20
C LEU A 50 -18.26 -2.56 6.55
N ASP A 51 -19.42 -3.13 6.89
CA ASP A 51 -19.89 -3.02 8.26
C ASP A 51 -19.14 -4.01 9.16
N ILE A 52 -18.26 -3.48 10.01
CA ILE A 52 -17.52 -4.25 11.01
C ILE A 52 -18.10 -3.94 12.39
N SER A 53 -18.60 -4.97 13.09
CA SER A 53 -19.13 -4.79 14.43
C SER A 53 -18.03 -4.42 15.43
N GLN A 54 -18.38 -3.57 16.41
CA GLN A 54 -17.48 -3.18 17.49
C GLN A 54 -16.96 -4.40 18.26
N ALA A 55 -17.82 -5.41 18.52
CA ALA A 55 -17.42 -6.65 19.15
C ALA A 55 -16.31 -7.39 18.38
N SER A 56 -16.35 -7.39 17.04
CA SER A 56 -15.27 -7.99 16.24
C SER A 56 -13.95 -7.23 16.38
N ILE A 57 -14.00 -5.90 16.53
CA ILE A 57 -12.81 -5.06 16.73
C ILE A 57 -12.20 -5.35 18.10
N GLU A 58 -13.03 -5.47 19.15
CA GLU A 58 -12.58 -5.77 20.51
C GLU A 58 -11.92 -7.15 20.63
N VAL A 59 -12.46 -8.16 19.96
CA VAL A 59 -11.85 -9.49 19.89
C VAL A 59 -10.45 -9.40 19.27
N ASP A 60 -10.30 -8.71 18.14
CA ASP A 60 -9.00 -8.54 17.49
C ASP A 60 -8.03 -7.74 18.35
N ALA A 61 -8.50 -6.66 18.98
CA ALA A 61 -7.69 -5.82 19.86
C ALA A 61 -7.18 -6.61 21.08
N SER A 62 -8.02 -7.47 21.66
CA SER A 62 -7.65 -8.33 22.80
C SER A 62 -6.54 -9.33 22.47
N ALA A 63 -6.38 -9.69 21.19
CA ALA A 63 -5.34 -10.59 20.71
C ALA A 63 -4.00 -9.87 20.43
N LEU A 64 -3.94 -8.54 20.55
CA LEU A 64 -2.70 -7.78 20.36
C LEU A 64 -1.79 -7.91 21.58
N ASN A 65 -0.52 -8.21 21.33
CA ASN A 65 0.50 -8.14 22.37
C ASN A 65 1.03 -6.70 22.52
N LYS A 66 1.73 -6.43 23.63
CA LYS A 66 2.30 -5.10 23.92
C LYS A 66 3.15 -4.52 22.78
N LYS A 67 3.95 -5.37 22.11
CA LYS A 67 4.79 -4.94 20.99
C LYS A 67 3.96 -4.49 19.78
N LYS A 68 2.87 -5.19 19.47
CA LYS A 68 1.97 -4.79 18.39
C LYS A 68 1.22 -3.50 18.75
N LEU A 69 0.78 -3.38 19.99
CA LEU A 69 0.08 -2.18 20.46
C LEU A 69 0.96 -0.93 20.38
N ALA A 70 2.22 -1.03 20.82
CA ALA A 70 3.19 0.07 20.70
C ALA A 70 3.48 0.50 19.25
N ASN A 71 3.27 -0.38 18.26
CA ASN A 71 3.40 -0.02 16.85
C ASN A 71 2.16 0.70 16.28
N LEU A 72 1.07 0.79 17.05
CA LEU A 72 -0.19 1.44 16.67
C LEU A 72 -0.38 2.79 17.40
N GLU A 73 0.44 3.08 18.41
CA GLU A 73 0.52 4.39 19.05
C GLU A 73 1.24 5.37 18.11
N ASP A 74 0.84 6.64 18.15
CA ASP A 74 1.41 7.73 17.34
C ASP A 74 1.55 7.37 15.85
N TRP A 75 0.49 6.74 15.29
CA TRP A 75 0.48 6.24 13.91
C TRP A 75 0.79 7.31 12.86
N TYR A 76 0.38 8.54 13.15
CA TYR A 76 0.64 9.72 12.32
C TYR A 76 1.66 10.63 12.99
N GLU A 77 2.37 11.41 12.18
CA GLU A 77 3.39 12.32 12.66
C GLU A 77 2.82 13.33 13.67
N SER A 78 3.52 13.51 14.80
CA SER A 78 3.12 14.41 15.91
C SER A 78 2.81 15.83 15.47
N ASP A 79 3.44 16.25 14.38
CA ASP A 79 3.45 17.60 13.87
C ASP A 79 2.16 17.98 13.14
N LEU A 80 1.29 17.00 12.85
CA LEU A 80 0.01 17.23 12.17
C LEU A 80 -1.03 17.92 13.04
N GLY A 81 -0.92 17.80 14.38
CA GLY A 81 -1.89 18.37 15.32
C GLY A 81 -1.97 19.91 15.30
N ALA A 82 -0.96 20.59 14.72
CA ALA A 82 -0.92 22.04 14.60
C ALA A 82 -1.71 22.59 13.40
N MET A 83 -2.15 21.73 12.48
CA MET A 83 -2.89 22.13 11.27
C MET A 83 -4.40 21.89 11.44
N PRO A 84 -5.27 22.64 10.75
CA PRO A 84 -6.69 22.31 10.70
C PRO A 84 -6.90 20.88 10.20
N LYS A 85 -7.85 20.14 10.80
CA LYS A 85 -8.02 18.71 10.53
C LYS A 85 -8.08 18.32 9.05
N PRO A 86 -8.80 19.03 8.15
CA PRO A 86 -8.80 18.69 6.72
C PRO A 86 -7.42 18.85 6.05
N VAL A 87 -6.62 19.82 6.49
CA VAL A 87 -5.25 20.03 5.99
C VAL A 87 -4.34 18.90 6.50
N ALA A 88 -4.44 18.59 7.80
CA ALA A 88 -3.71 17.48 8.41
C ALA A 88 -4.05 16.13 7.75
N ALA A 89 -5.33 15.91 7.41
CA ALA A 89 -5.81 14.74 6.69
C ALA A 89 -5.13 14.58 5.33
N LEU A 90 -5.10 15.65 4.53
CA LEU A 90 -4.46 15.61 3.21
C LEU A 90 -2.97 15.25 3.33
N VAL A 91 -2.27 15.85 4.31
CA VAL A 91 -0.85 15.55 4.55
C VAL A 91 -0.67 14.09 4.97
N ALA A 92 -1.50 13.57 5.87
CA ALA A 92 -1.47 12.18 6.31
C ALA A 92 -1.75 11.18 5.18
N GLN A 93 -2.74 11.48 4.33
CA GLN A 93 -3.05 10.70 3.13
C GLN A 93 -1.89 10.73 2.14
N TYR A 94 -1.22 11.88 1.99
CA TYR A 94 -0.06 12.03 1.12
C TYR A 94 1.11 11.21 1.63
N THR A 95 1.50 11.38 2.90
CA THR A 95 2.64 10.65 3.49
C THR A 95 2.39 9.15 3.49
N SER A 96 1.16 8.71 3.76
CA SER A 96 0.74 7.32 3.64
C SER A 96 0.87 6.79 2.21
N THR A 97 0.46 7.57 1.22
CA THR A 97 0.56 7.20 -0.21
C THR A 97 2.01 7.12 -0.66
N ALA A 98 2.83 8.12 -0.31
CA ALA A 98 4.25 8.17 -0.62
C ALA A 98 5.03 7.02 0.05
N TYR A 99 4.64 6.65 1.27
CA TYR A 99 5.20 5.50 1.97
C TYR A 99 4.94 4.21 1.20
N ASP A 100 3.67 3.92 0.88
CA ASP A 100 3.30 2.68 0.17
C ASP A 100 3.93 2.62 -1.22
N HIS A 101 3.94 3.75 -1.94
CA HIS A 101 4.61 3.86 -3.23
C HIS A 101 6.09 3.49 -3.15
N ALA A 102 6.81 4.08 -2.19
CA ALA A 102 8.23 3.81 -2.04
C ALA A 102 8.51 2.34 -1.65
N LEU A 103 7.65 1.75 -0.82
CA LEU A 103 7.70 0.33 -0.49
C LEU A 103 7.44 -0.54 -1.71
N ARG A 104 6.45 -0.19 -2.54
CA ARG A 104 6.12 -0.91 -3.78
C ARG A 104 7.22 -0.83 -4.82
N ARG A 105 7.83 0.34 -5.02
CA ARG A 105 9.00 0.52 -5.90
C ARG A 105 10.21 -0.30 -5.43
N PHE A 106 10.42 -0.42 -4.12
CA PHE A 106 11.44 -1.31 -3.57
C PHE A 106 11.08 -2.78 -3.80
N TYR A 107 9.82 -3.17 -3.56
CA TYR A 107 9.33 -4.52 -3.78
C TYR A 107 9.46 -4.97 -5.24
N LEU A 108 9.16 -4.08 -6.20
CA LEU A 108 9.36 -4.33 -7.62
C LEU A 108 10.83 -4.67 -7.95
N LYS A 109 11.80 -3.98 -7.34
CA LYS A 109 13.23 -4.30 -7.52
C LYS A 109 13.55 -5.70 -7.02
N VAL A 110 12.98 -6.09 -5.87
CA VAL A 110 13.13 -7.44 -5.31
C VAL A 110 12.50 -8.49 -6.23
N LEU A 111 11.29 -8.23 -6.74
CA LEU A 111 10.61 -9.14 -7.67
C LEU A 111 11.39 -9.33 -8.97
N TRP A 112 11.91 -8.25 -9.57
CA TRP A 112 12.75 -8.34 -10.77
C TRP A 112 14.03 -9.14 -10.52
N PHE A 113 14.68 -8.93 -9.38
CA PHE A 113 15.85 -9.72 -8.99
C PHE A 113 15.52 -11.21 -8.87
N LEU A 114 14.44 -11.57 -8.17
CA LEU A 114 13.99 -12.95 -8.01
C LEU A 114 13.58 -13.58 -9.34
N PHE A 115 12.89 -12.82 -10.20
CA PHE A 115 12.50 -13.27 -11.52
C PHE A 115 13.73 -13.59 -12.39
N MET A 116 14.75 -12.72 -12.41
CA MET A 116 16.00 -12.98 -13.11
C MET A 116 16.77 -14.16 -12.53
N ALA A 117 16.83 -14.29 -11.21
CA ALA A 117 17.43 -15.45 -10.56
C ALA A 117 16.71 -16.76 -10.95
N LEU A 118 15.39 -16.75 -11.06
CA LEU A 118 14.61 -17.90 -11.52
C LEU A 118 14.93 -18.27 -12.98
N ILE A 119 15.01 -17.29 -13.88
CA ILE A 119 15.38 -17.53 -15.28
C ILE A 119 16.78 -18.15 -15.38
N ILE A 120 17.76 -17.64 -14.63
CA ILE A 120 19.12 -18.20 -14.59
C ILE A 120 19.11 -19.62 -14.03
N PHE A 121 18.36 -19.85 -12.93
CA PHE A 121 18.23 -21.18 -12.34
C PHE A 121 17.64 -22.19 -13.32
N VAL A 122 16.54 -21.84 -14.00
CA VAL A 122 15.93 -22.68 -15.03
C VAL A 122 16.93 -22.94 -16.14
N PHE A 123 17.66 -21.93 -16.63
CA PHE A 123 18.67 -22.10 -17.67
C PHE A 123 19.80 -23.06 -17.26
N VAL A 124 20.38 -22.90 -16.07
CA VAL A 124 21.44 -23.79 -15.55
C VAL A 124 20.93 -25.22 -15.38
N PHE A 125 19.73 -25.38 -14.81
CA PHE A 125 19.08 -26.68 -14.65
C PHE A 125 18.87 -27.38 -16.00
N LEU A 126 18.46 -26.63 -17.02
CA LEU A 126 18.23 -27.12 -18.38
C LEU A 126 19.56 -27.59 -19.03
N VAL A 127 20.62 -26.80 -18.94
CA VAL A 127 21.94 -27.15 -19.51
C VAL A 127 22.56 -28.37 -18.85
N GLY A 128 22.37 -28.56 -17.54
CA GLY A 128 22.94 -29.68 -16.78
C GLY A 128 22.39 -31.08 -17.15
N GLN A 129 21.30 -31.17 -17.93
CA GLN A 129 20.62 -32.44 -18.28
C GLN A 129 21.11 -33.09 -19.59
N ASN A 130 22.14 -32.52 -20.23
CA ASN A 130 22.94 -32.88 -21.43
C ASN A 130 22.42 -33.90 -22.49
N ASP A 131 21.85 -35.06 -22.14
CA ASP A 131 21.65 -36.18 -23.10
C ASP A 131 20.20 -36.46 -23.53
N ARG A 132 19.17 -35.93 -22.85
CA ARG A 132 17.74 -36.09 -23.25
C ARG A 132 17.06 -34.77 -23.63
N PHE A 133 17.86 -33.72 -23.74
CA PHE A 133 17.41 -32.33 -23.71
C PHE A 133 16.71 -31.85 -24.99
N ARG A 134 17.18 -32.31 -26.16
CA ARG A 134 16.62 -31.88 -27.45
C ARG A 134 15.17 -32.35 -27.65
N ASP A 135 14.80 -33.48 -27.09
CA ASP A 135 13.51 -34.12 -27.39
C ASP A 135 12.37 -33.66 -26.46
N SER A 136 12.64 -32.87 -25.41
CA SER A 136 11.56 -32.42 -24.51
C SER A 136 11.81 -31.13 -23.72
N ILE A 137 12.15 -30.05 -24.43
CA ILE A 137 12.15 -28.68 -23.88
C ILE A 137 10.79 -28.36 -23.21
N VAL A 138 9.69 -28.77 -23.84
CA VAL A 138 8.32 -28.55 -23.33
C VAL A 138 8.12 -29.18 -21.95
N VAL A 139 8.49 -30.44 -21.76
CA VAL A 139 8.33 -31.14 -20.47
C VAL A 139 9.16 -30.49 -19.36
N SER A 140 10.28 -29.87 -19.72
CA SER A 140 11.18 -29.23 -18.77
C SER A 140 10.73 -27.82 -18.37
N ILE A 141 10.08 -27.07 -19.26
CA ILE A 141 9.62 -25.69 -18.99
C ILE A 141 8.22 -25.66 -18.37
N VAL A 142 7.31 -26.56 -18.80
CA VAL A 142 5.90 -26.56 -18.37
C VAL A 142 5.70 -26.47 -16.85
N PRO A 143 6.47 -27.16 -15.99
CA PRO A 143 6.32 -27.05 -14.53
C PRO A 143 6.60 -25.65 -13.98
N PHE A 144 7.38 -24.82 -14.68
CA PHE A 144 7.75 -23.47 -14.25
C PHE A 144 6.78 -22.39 -14.78
N VAL A 145 5.96 -22.70 -15.79
CA VAL A 145 5.02 -21.74 -16.41
C VAL A 145 4.14 -21.05 -15.37
N PRO A 146 3.50 -21.74 -14.40
CA PRO A 146 2.67 -21.07 -13.41
C PRO A 146 3.44 -20.02 -12.59
N LEU A 147 4.69 -20.32 -12.22
CA LEU A 147 5.53 -19.41 -11.44
C LEU A 147 5.98 -18.20 -12.28
N LEU A 148 6.33 -18.41 -13.55
CA LEU A 148 6.67 -17.33 -14.48
C LEU A 148 5.47 -16.39 -14.69
N THR A 149 4.29 -16.97 -14.95
CA THR A 149 3.04 -16.19 -15.07
C THR A 149 2.76 -15.41 -13.80
N TRP A 150 2.91 -16.02 -12.63
CA TRP A 150 2.74 -15.33 -11.34
C TRP A 150 3.69 -14.14 -11.19
N PHE A 151 4.98 -14.29 -11.51
CA PHE A 151 5.94 -13.18 -11.47
C PHE A 151 5.56 -12.06 -12.42
N ILE A 152 5.25 -12.38 -13.68
CA ILE A 152 4.90 -11.39 -14.70
C ILE A 152 3.65 -10.61 -14.28
N THR A 153 2.59 -11.31 -13.89
CA THR A 153 1.34 -10.67 -13.44
C THR A 153 1.59 -9.82 -12.20
N THR A 154 2.29 -10.34 -11.19
CA THR A 154 2.57 -9.61 -9.94
C THR A 154 3.40 -8.36 -10.19
N ILE A 155 4.44 -8.44 -11.03
CA ILE A 155 5.28 -7.30 -11.39
C ILE A 155 4.43 -6.23 -12.10
N ARG A 156 3.64 -6.62 -13.10
CA ARG A 156 2.80 -5.67 -13.86
C ARG A 156 1.78 -4.98 -12.97
N SER A 157 1.01 -5.75 -12.19
CA SER A 157 -0.01 -5.17 -11.29
C SER A 157 0.60 -4.24 -10.23
N ASN A 158 1.79 -4.56 -9.71
CA ASN A 158 2.47 -3.67 -8.77
C ASN A 158 3.04 -2.41 -9.44
N ASP A 159 3.50 -2.51 -10.69
CA ASP A 159 4.01 -1.35 -11.43
C ASP A 159 2.89 -0.40 -11.87
N ASP A 160 1.75 -0.95 -12.30
CA ASP A 160 0.55 -0.19 -12.60
C ASP A 160 0.07 0.59 -11.36
N LEU A 161 -0.04 -0.10 -10.20
CA LEU A 161 -0.41 0.54 -8.93
C LEU A 161 0.59 1.61 -8.49
N ALA A 162 1.89 1.37 -8.64
CA ALA A 162 2.91 2.37 -8.32
C ALA A 162 2.79 3.60 -9.23
N SER A 163 2.47 3.40 -10.51
CA SER A 163 2.29 4.49 -11.47
C SER A 163 1.01 5.28 -11.21
N ASP A 164 -0.06 4.63 -10.76
CA ASP A 164 -1.28 5.32 -10.35
C ASP A 164 -1.07 6.11 -9.05
N GLN A 165 -0.27 5.59 -8.11
CA GLN A 165 0.14 6.33 -6.92
C GLN A 165 0.96 7.58 -7.27
N ASP A 166 1.83 7.52 -8.28
CA ASP A 166 2.55 8.71 -8.78
C ASP A 166 1.58 9.81 -9.24
N LYS A 167 0.53 9.43 -10.00
CA LYS A 167 -0.51 10.38 -10.43
C LYS A 167 -1.32 10.93 -9.26
N THR A 168 -1.71 10.08 -8.30
CA THR A 168 -2.43 10.54 -7.10
C THR A 168 -1.61 11.55 -6.31
N MET A 169 -0.31 11.30 -6.12
CA MET A 169 0.56 12.25 -5.41
C MET A 169 0.69 13.58 -6.14
N GLN A 170 0.76 13.57 -7.48
CA GLN A 170 0.75 14.81 -8.29
C GLN A 170 -0.53 15.63 -8.08
N LEU A 171 -1.69 14.96 -8.10
CA LEU A 171 -2.97 15.62 -7.81
C LEU A 171 -3.00 16.21 -6.39
N MET A 172 -2.47 15.49 -5.41
CA MET A 172 -2.39 15.98 -4.03
C MET A 172 -1.40 17.14 -3.87
N ASP A 173 -0.30 17.16 -4.62
CA ASP A 173 0.63 18.30 -4.68
C ASP A 173 -0.07 19.55 -5.28
N ASP A 174 -0.92 19.38 -6.30
CA ASP A 174 -1.73 20.46 -6.85
C ASP A 174 -2.80 20.96 -5.87
N MET A 175 -3.47 20.06 -5.16
CA MET A 175 -4.41 20.40 -4.08
C MET A 175 -3.69 21.18 -2.97
N TRP A 176 -2.50 20.73 -2.58
CA TRP A 176 -1.67 21.39 -1.58
C TRP A 176 -1.33 22.84 -1.98
N LEU A 177 -0.93 23.05 -3.24
CA LEU A 177 -0.64 24.37 -3.76
C LEU A 177 -1.87 25.29 -3.72
N GLN A 178 -3.06 24.76 -4.01
CA GLN A 178 -4.31 25.50 -3.92
C GLN A 178 -4.68 25.84 -2.47
N ILE A 179 -4.40 24.96 -1.51
CA ILE A 179 -4.56 25.23 -0.08
C ILE A 179 -3.64 26.37 0.35
N CYS A 180 -2.35 26.30 0.02
CA CYS A 180 -1.38 27.34 0.38
C CYS A 180 -1.70 28.70 -0.26
N ARG A 181 -2.36 28.71 -1.42
CA ARG A 181 -2.85 29.94 -2.07
C ARG A 181 -4.19 30.44 -1.51
N GLY A 182 -4.80 29.73 -0.57
CA GLY A 182 -6.11 30.06 0.01
C GLY A 182 -7.29 29.88 -0.96
N VAL A 183 -7.08 29.15 -2.07
CA VAL A 183 -8.10 28.84 -3.09
C VAL A 183 -8.97 27.67 -2.63
N LEU A 184 -8.34 26.57 -2.21
CA LEU A 184 -9.03 25.37 -1.71
C LEU A 184 -9.17 25.45 -0.19
N LYS A 185 -10.41 25.66 0.29
CA LYS A 185 -10.72 25.85 1.72
C LYS A 185 -12.18 25.52 2.04
N GLY A 186 -12.52 25.47 3.33
CA GLY A 186 -13.88 25.24 3.79
C GLY A 186 -14.44 23.89 3.30
N GLU A 187 -15.69 23.88 2.84
CA GLU A 187 -16.36 22.67 2.37
C GLU A 187 -15.70 22.04 1.13
N ALA A 188 -15.19 22.87 0.20
CA ALA A 188 -14.49 22.35 -0.98
C ALA A 188 -13.23 21.56 -0.59
N LEU A 189 -12.51 21.97 0.47
CA LEU A 189 -11.37 21.22 0.98
C LEU A 189 -11.80 19.89 1.62
N LYS A 190 -12.90 19.89 2.37
CA LYS A 190 -13.42 18.66 3.01
C LYS A 190 -13.86 17.64 1.95
N GLU A 191 -14.56 18.08 0.92
CA GLU A 191 -14.97 17.23 -0.21
C GLU A 191 -13.74 16.63 -0.91
N ALA A 192 -12.74 17.47 -1.19
CA ALA A 192 -11.52 17.02 -1.86
C ALA A 192 -10.71 16.01 -1.00
N VAL A 193 -10.68 16.20 0.32
CA VAL A 193 -10.07 15.24 1.28
C VAL A 193 -10.85 13.93 1.35
N ARG A 194 -12.18 13.99 1.30
CA ARG A 194 -13.07 12.81 1.28
C ARG A 194 -12.87 12.01 -0.01
N ASP A 195 -12.80 12.67 -1.16
CA ASP A 195 -12.51 12.01 -2.45
C ASP A 195 -11.13 11.33 -2.43
N SER A 196 -10.12 11.99 -1.86
CA SER A 196 -8.79 11.41 -1.70
C SER A 196 -8.80 10.19 -0.77
N GLN A 197 -9.57 10.25 0.32
CA GLN A 197 -9.74 9.13 1.24
C GLN A 197 -10.48 7.95 0.59
N ASP A 198 -11.52 8.19 -0.22
CA ASP A 198 -12.21 7.14 -0.99
C ASP A 198 -11.23 6.44 -1.95
N ALA A 199 -10.40 7.22 -2.67
CA ALA A 199 -9.37 6.66 -3.54
C ALA A 199 -8.31 5.85 -2.77
N LEU A 200 -7.90 6.33 -1.58
CA LEU A 200 -6.97 5.62 -0.69
C LEU A 200 -7.56 4.30 -0.20
N TYR A 201 -8.84 4.28 0.19
CA TYR A 201 -9.55 3.06 0.58
C TYR A 201 -9.60 2.06 -0.56
N MET A 202 -10.07 2.47 -1.75
CA MET A 202 -10.23 1.57 -2.90
C MET A 202 -8.89 0.92 -3.25
N ARG A 203 -7.81 1.69 -3.23
CA ARG A 203 -6.46 1.17 -3.44
C ARG A 203 -6.03 0.16 -2.37
N ARG A 204 -6.31 0.41 -1.09
CA ARG A 204 -5.99 -0.54 0.01
C ARG A 204 -6.86 -1.82 -0.06
N ALA A 205 -8.10 -1.67 -0.49
CA ALA A 205 -9.08 -2.76 -0.56
C ALA A 205 -8.82 -3.71 -1.74
N GLU A 206 -8.39 -3.17 -2.87
CA GLU A 206 -8.29 -3.90 -4.15
C GLU A 206 -6.84 -4.07 -4.65
N GLY A 207 -5.90 -3.32 -4.09
CA GLY A 207 -4.50 -3.33 -4.51
C GLY A 207 -3.81 -4.69 -4.30
N THR A 208 -2.90 -5.02 -5.21
CA THR A 208 -2.04 -6.20 -5.10
C THR A 208 -1.18 -6.10 -3.84
N LEU A 209 -1.18 -7.16 -3.03
CA LEU A 209 -0.44 -7.21 -1.79
C LEU A 209 1.08 -7.23 -2.01
N ILE A 210 1.77 -6.56 -1.09
CA ILE A 210 3.21 -6.67 -0.91
C ILE A 210 3.47 -7.76 0.13
N PHE A 211 4.52 -8.57 -0.08
CA PHE A 211 4.89 -9.59 0.89
C PHE A 211 5.23 -8.95 2.27
N PRO A 212 4.62 -9.39 3.39
CA PRO A 212 4.73 -8.70 4.68
C PRO A 212 6.17 -8.53 5.20
N GLY A 213 7.07 -9.47 4.87
CA GLY A 213 8.48 -9.40 5.31
C GLY A 213 9.27 -8.24 4.70
N ILE A 214 8.84 -7.71 3.54
CA ILE A 214 9.54 -6.64 2.82
C ILE A 214 9.50 -5.32 3.60
N TYR A 215 8.38 -5.08 4.29
CA TYR A 215 8.18 -3.88 5.11
C TYR A 215 9.30 -3.69 6.14
N ASN A 216 9.70 -4.76 6.82
CA ASN A 216 10.71 -4.71 7.88
C ASN A 216 12.12 -4.33 7.39
N LEU A 217 12.42 -4.49 6.10
CA LEU A 217 13.76 -4.24 5.55
C LEU A 217 14.08 -2.74 5.42
N LYS A 218 13.06 -1.90 5.26
CA LYS A 218 13.23 -0.46 4.97
C LYS A 218 12.32 0.44 5.80
N ARG A 219 11.62 -0.12 6.79
CA ARG A 219 10.66 0.59 7.66
C ARG A 219 11.19 1.93 8.16
N SER A 220 12.33 1.93 8.87
CA SER A 220 12.91 3.14 9.47
C SER A 220 13.27 4.21 8.44
N ALA A 221 13.77 3.81 7.27
CA ALA A 221 14.09 4.74 6.19
C ALA A 221 12.84 5.38 5.57
N PHE A 222 11.72 4.65 5.52
CA PHE A 222 10.46 5.14 4.96
C PHE A 222 9.72 6.02 5.95
N GLU A 223 9.66 5.64 7.24
CA GLU A 223 9.12 6.47 8.31
C GLU A 223 9.88 7.79 8.43
N GLY A 224 11.21 7.75 8.37
CA GLY A 224 12.03 8.98 8.36
C GLY A 224 11.79 9.86 7.13
N ARG A 225 11.38 9.31 5.98
CA ARG A 225 11.00 10.11 4.80
C ARG A 225 9.63 10.73 4.95
N ALA A 226 8.65 9.99 5.47
CA ALA A 226 7.31 10.48 5.76
C ALA A 226 7.37 11.66 6.75
N ALA A 227 8.10 11.50 7.85
CA ALA A 227 8.31 12.55 8.84
C ALA A 227 8.91 13.84 8.25
N ARG A 228 9.96 13.73 7.43
CA ARG A 228 10.55 14.92 6.76
C ARG A 228 9.57 15.59 5.81
N ARG A 229 8.75 14.82 5.08
CA ARG A 229 7.77 15.37 4.14
C ARG A 229 6.63 16.08 4.89
N ALA A 230 6.15 15.50 5.99
CA ALA A 230 5.15 16.14 6.86
C ALA A 230 5.67 17.48 7.43
N ASP A 231 6.92 17.52 7.90
CA ASP A 231 7.54 18.77 8.39
C ASP A 231 7.69 19.82 7.28
N THR A 232 8.02 19.43 6.04
CA THR A 232 7.99 20.36 4.89
C THR A 232 6.62 20.98 4.69
N PHE A 233 5.56 20.16 4.64
CA PHE A 233 4.19 20.65 4.49
C PHE A 233 3.80 21.60 5.62
N ARG A 234 4.13 21.26 6.87
CA ARG A 234 3.85 22.12 8.02
C ARG A 234 4.53 23.48 7.89
N ARG A 235 5.81 23.52 7.49
CA ARG A 235 6.55 24.79 7.31
C ARG A 235 5.97 25.65 6.20
N GLU A 236 5.61 25.04 5.07
CA GLU A 236 4.95 25.73 3.96
C GLU A 236 3.60 26.31 4.40
N TYR A 237 2.81 25.54 5.14
CA TYR A 237 1.52 25.98 5.67
C TYR A 237 1.66 27.15 6.65
N ALA A 238 2.59 27.07 7.61
CA ALA A 238 2.86 28.15 8.55
C ALA A 238 3.35 29.43 7.87
N THR A 239 4.05 29.30 6.73
CA THR A 239 4.49 30.45 5.93
C THR A 239 3.32 31.08 5.16
N ALA A 240 2.42 30.26 4.62
CA ALA A 240 1.23 30.72 3.89
C ALA A 240 0.16 31.33 4.81
N PHE A 241 0.05 30.81 6.03
CA PHE A 241 -0.91 31.24 7.04
C PHE A 241 -0.18 31.56 8.35
N PRO A 242 0.57 32.68 8.40
CA PRO A 242 1.22 33.09 9.63
C PRO A 242 0.13 33.31 10.69
N VAL A 243 0.32 32.68 11.85
CA VAL A 243 -0.49 32.98 13.03
C VAL A 243 -0.20 34.44 13.35
N ALA A 244 -1.21 35.31 13.30
CA ALA A 244 -1.04 36.69 13.73
C ALA A 244 -0.52 36.67 15.17
N ASP A 245 0.66 37.26 15.40
CA ASP A 245 1.17 37.46 16.75
C ASP A 245 0.08 38.15 17.55
N SER A 246 -0.46 37.46 18.55
CA SER A 246 -1.40 38.03 19.51
C SER A 246 -0.64 39.03 20.37
N GLU A 247 -0.68 40.31 19.99
CA GLU A 247 -0.43 41.45 20.89
C GLU A 247 -1.48 41.50 22.02
#